data_AF-A8AX45-F1
#
_entry.id   AF-A8AX45-F1
#
_cell.length_a   1.000
_cell.length_b   1.000
_cell.length_c   1.000
_cell.angle_alpha   90.00
_cell.angle_beta   90.00
_cell.angle_gamma   90.00
#
_symmetry.space_group_name_H-M   'P 1'
#
loop_
_entity.id
_entity.type
_entity.pdbx_description
1 polymer ?
#
loop_
_entity_poly.entity_id
_entity_poly.type
_entity_poly.pdbx_seq_one_letter_code
_entity_poly.pdbx_strand_id
1 'polypeptide(L)'
;MALNDEQVQQLQTRVLKIIKNHYVGEDFSLKRGGQKYVLINEVNETTQAIAVAPLDKEGKPDYSQTTIVVAGTQDPDGDINNHVIESGFNAATARVQLTEQTKDVREFYNQSLSKAKKMAGTGQEVDISNMSGFSQSGPAVAKVAAEMKVQKITNFMDWGAWASLYKNSSDYKGISNEELAYLNKHLHSYSDQGKDLTSWDGHGGIIPYGKVFTVEGKHHNAGLPKIKGNSPDFEWYEKNGLFCSGMTKSQVEKIVDKRLSKSSIDNAYKTMARPELIRRYELEYGPFSPEPSKQDLITINREYIDELHASLRTSSGDKTISLREELVRTSAQTAQLQAEVYEQEIKDKLASAKSKVEEHISELSKAAYTLAHNLSAGEVEELLSELSLSTAWNGGTEASTLASASGYTTKMTEIAGNLNKAADNIVAIDQKGAQIFTKK
;
A
#
# COMPACT_ATOMS: atom_id res chain seq x y z
N MET A 1 7.74 14.55 6.96
CA MET A 1 7.25 13.15 6.89
C MET A 1 8.30 12.33 6.19
N ALA A 2 8.74 11.17 6.71
CA ALA A 2 9.75 10.34 6.05
C ALA A 2 9.41 10.03 4.58
N LEU A 3 10.44 9.81 3.74
CA LEU A 3 10.25 9.37 2.35
C LEU A 3 9.39 8.09 2.27
N ASN A 4 8.55 8.01 1.24
CA ASN A 4 7.72 6.83 1.01
C ASN A 4 8.55 5.65 0.45
N ASP A 5 8.00 4.43 0.46
CA ASP A 5 8.75 3.23 0.06
C ASP A 5 9.17 3.28 -1.42
N GLU A 6 8.33 3.84 -2.28
CA GLU A 6 8.61 4.03 -3.71
C GLU A 6 9.84 4.94 -3.92
N GLN A 7 9.92 6.06 -3.19
CA GLN A 7 11.06 6.99 -3.24
C GLN A 7 12.34 6.32 -2.74
N VAL A 8 12.25 5.56 -1.65
CA VAL A 8 13.39 4.81 -1.09
C VAL A 8 13.88 3.74 -2.06
N GLN A 9 12.98 3.02 -2.73
CA GLN A 9 13.35 2.05 -3.77
C GLN A 9 14.14 2.70 -4.91
N GLN A 10 13.72 3.90 -5.35
CA GLN A 10 14.42 4.63 -6.41
C GLN A 10 15.87 4.98 -6.00
N LEU A 11 16.10 5.32 -4.73
CA LEU A 11 17.45 5.51 -4.19
C LEU A 11 18.20 4.17 -4.08
N GLN A 12 17.57 3.14 -3.52
CA GLN A 12 18.16 1.80 -3.30
C GLN A 12 18.69 1.16 -4.59
N THR A 13 17.96 1.30 -5.70
CA THR A 13 18.36 0.75 -7.00
C THR A 13 19.52 1.52 -7.65
N ARG A 14 19.98 2.63 -7.07
CA ARG A 14 20.93 3.56 -7.69
C ARG A 14 22.07 4.02 -6.78
N VAL A 15 22.19 3.47 -5.56
CA VAL A 15 23.24 3.82 -4.58
C VAL A 15 24.61 3.98 -5.24
N LEU A 16 25.06 2.99 -6.00
CA LEU A 16 26.39 3.00 -6.65
C LEU A 16 26.52 4.06 -7.75
N LYS A 17 25.45 4.30 -8.51
CA LYS A 17 25.43 5.36 -9.52
C LYS A 17 25.46 6.74 -8.87
N ILE A 18 24.88 6.89 -7.68
CA ILE A 18 24.91 8.14 -6.94
C ILE A 18 26.33 8.40 -6.43
N ILE A 19 26.93 7.43 -5.74
CA ILE A 19 28.32 7.49 -5.27
C ILE A 19 29.31 7.82 -6.40
N LYS A 20 29.11 7.25 -7.60
CA LYS A 20 30.02 7.47 -8.72
C LYS A 20 29.92 8.88 -9.33
N ASN A 21 28.73 9.50 -9.29
CA ASN A 21 28.43 10.67 -10.12
C ASN A 21 28.18 11.96 -9.33
N HIS A 22 28.05 11.88 -8.01
CA HIS A 22 27.71 13.03 -7.17
C HIS A 22 28.65 13.13 -5.98
N TYR A 23 28.82 14.34 -5.46
CA TYR A 23 29.65 14.61 -4.28
C TYR A 23 28.80 15.07 -3.09
N VAL A 24 29.30 14.86 -1.87
CA VAL A 24 28.63 15.36 -0.65
C VAL A 24 28.41 16.87 -0.74
N GLY A 25 27.18 17.31 -0.50
CA GLY A 25 26.71 18.68 -0.65
C GLY A 25 26.11 19.00 -2.03
N GLU A 26 26.17 18.08 -2.99
CA GLU A 26 25.61 18.27 -4.33
C GLU A 26 24.11 17.95 -4.38
N ASP A 27 23.37 18.80 -5.10
CA ASP A 27 21.98 18.57 -5.46
C ASP A 27 21.88 17.67 -6.70
N PHE A 28 21.08 16.62 -6.62
CA PHE A 28 20.85 15.71 -7.73
C PHE A 28 19.38 15.30 -7.87
N SER A 29 19.05 14.71 -9.02
CA SER A 29 17.73 14.14 -9.27
C SER A 29 17.87 12.79 -9.97
N LEU A 30 17.03 11.83 -9.57
CA LEU A 30 17.04 10.50 -10.17
C LEU A 30 16.41 10.49 -11.57
N LYS A 31 15.51 11.44 -11.86
CA LYS A 31 14.86 11.56 -13.16
C LYS A 31 14.62 13.03 -13.47
N ARG A 32 14.65 13.37 -14.76
CA ARG A 32 14.36 14.74 -15.22
C ARG A 32 12.98 15.17 -14.72
N GLY A 33 12.91 16.27 -13.98
CA GLY A 33 11.67 16.80 -13.40
C GLY A 33 11.14 16.00 -12.19
N GLY A 34 11.92 15.07 -11.63
CA GLY A 34 11.56 14.33 -10.41
C GLY A 34 11.97 15.04 -9.13
N GLN A 35 11.74 14.36 -8.00
CA GLN A 35 12.22 14.78 -6.68
C GLN A 35 13.74 14.99 -6.73
N LYS A 36 14.18 16.12 -6.16
CA LYS A 36 15.59 16.44 -5.98
C LYS A 36 16.02 16.11 -4.56
N TYR A 37 17.30 15.81 -4.41
CA TYR A 37 17.93 15.48 -3.15
C TYR A 37 19.27 16.19 -3.04
N VAL A 38 19.69 16.51 -1.83
CA VAL A 38 21.09 16.83 -1.54
C VAL A 38 21.77 15.60 -0.94
N LEU A 39 23.00 15.31 -1.38
CA LEU A 39 23.81 14.23 -0.82
C LEU A 39 24.44 14.69 0.50
N ILE A 40 24.12 14.01 1.61
CA ILE A 40 24.57 14.36 2.97
C ILE A 40 25.85 13.62 3.35
N ASN A 41 25.91 12.34 2.99
CA ASN A 41 27.04 11.48 3.29
C ASN A 41 27.10 10.33 2.29
N GLU A 42 28.29 9.78 2.10
CA GLU A 42 28.50 8.57 1.30
C GLU A 42 29.68 7.78 1.85
N VAL A 43 29.67 6.47 1.62
CA VAL A 43 30.78 5.56 1.88
C VAL A 43 30.81 4.51 0.77
N ASN A 44 32.02 4.19 0.30
CA ASN A 44 32.25 3.19 -0.74
C ASN A 44 33.42 2.28 -0.33
N GLU A 45 33.20 1.48 0.70
CA GLU A 45 34.16 0.49 1.21
C GLU A 45 33.47 -0.89 1.26
N THR A 46 33.80 -1.75 2.23
CA THR A 46 33.06 -2.99 2.53
C THR A 46 31.55 -2.74 2.68
N THR A 47 31.22 -1.58 3.27
CA THR A 47 29.87 -1.03 3.29
C THR A 47 29.73 0.08 2.26
N GLN A 48 28.66 0.02 1.48
CA GLN A 48 28.29 1.03 0.50
C GLN A 48 26.97 1.65 0.90
N ALA A 49 26.99 2.94 1.20
CA ALA A 49 25.82 3.63 1.67
C ALA A 49 25.84 5.10 1.25
N ILE A 50 24.64 5.66 1.13
CA ILE A 50 24.42 7.09 0.98
C ILE A 50 23.44 7.57 2.04
N ALA A 51 23.57 8.83 2.43
CA ALA A 51 22.57 9.56 3.19
C ALA A 51 22.14 10.77 2.37
N VAL A 52 20.84 11.00 2.23
CA VAL A 52 20.28 12.06 1.39
C VAL A 52 19.16 12.79 2.12
N ALA A 53 18.99 14.08 1.84
CA ALA A 53 17.82 14.84 2.28
C ALA A 53 17.03 15.32 1.04
N PRO A 54 15.69 15.20 1.01
CA PRO A 54 14.90 15.72 -0.10
C PRO A 54 14.92 17.25 -0.11
N LEU A 55 14.91 17.85 -1.31
CA LEU A 55 14.67 19.28 -1.48
C LEU A 55 13.17 19.58 -1.55
N ASP A 56 12.73 20.64 -0.90
CA ASP A 56 11.37 21.16 -1.04
C ASP A 56 11.16 21.85 -2.41
N LYS A 57 9.97 22.44 -2.60
CA LYS A 57 9.61 23.14 -3.85
C LYS A 57 10.45 24.41 -4.09
N GLU A 58 11.03 24.97 -3.04
CA GLU A 58 11.89 26.16 -3.09
C GLU A 58 13.37 25.78 -3.30
N GLY A 59 13.68 24.47 -3.32
CA GLY A 59 15.03 23.95 -3.46
C GLY A 59 15.80 23.91 -2.13
N LYS A 60 15.13 24.03 -0.99
CA LYS A 60 15.78 23.95 0.32
C LYS A 60 15.78 22.50 0.83
N PRO A 61 16.89 22.00 1.38
CA PRO A 61 16.92 20.67 1.99
C PRO A 61 16.01 20.57 3.22
N ASP A 62 15.22 19.50 3.28
CA ASP A 62 14.48 19.10 4.48
C ASP A 62 15.29 18.03 5.25
N TYR A 63 16.15 18.50 6.16
CA TYR A 63 17.01 17.64 6.97
C TYR A 63 16.25 16.80 8.01
N SER A 64 14.98 17.13 8.30
CA SER A 64 14.10 16.28 9.13
C SER A 64 13.71 14.98 8.40
N GLN A 65 13.91 14.93 7.08
CA GLN A 65 13.60 13.79 6.23
C GLN A 65 14.85 13.08 5.70
N THR A 66 15.99 13.20 6.39
CA THR A 66 17.23 12.54 5.96
C THR A 66 17.00 11.03 5.92
N THR A 67 17.45 10.39 4.83
CA THR A 67 17.25 8.97 4.56
C THR A 67 18.59 8.31 4.28
N ILE A 68 18.86 7.19 4.95
CA ILE A 68 20.05 6.36 4.72
C ILE A 68 19.67 5.14 3.88
N VAL A 69 20.48 4.82 2.88
CA VAL A 69 20.28 3.69 1.98
C VAL A 69 21.59 2.92 1.86
N VAL A 70 21.56 1.63 2.19
CA VAL A 70 22.72 0.75 2.25
C VAL A 70 22.59 -0.34 1.19
N ALA A 71 23.60 -0.51 0.34
CA ALA A 71 23.62 -1.52 -0.71
C ALA A 71 23.88 -2.95 -0.15
N GLY A 72 23.63 -3.97 -0.98
CA GLY A 72 24.00 -5.37 -0.72
C GLY A 72 25.38 -5.72 -1.31
N THR A 73 25.78 -7.00 -1.29
CA THR A 73 27.05 -7.45 -1.92
C THR A 73 27.05 -7.23 -3.42
N GLN A 74 28.20 -6.79 -3.93
CA GLN A 74 28.41 -6.48 -5.33
C GLN A 74 28.84 -7.68 -6.16
N ASP A 75 28.56 -7.55 -7.46
CA ASP A 75 29.05 -8.41 -8.53
C ASP A 75 30.59 -8.27 -8.66
N PRO A 76 31.36 -9.37 -8.76
CA PRO A 76 32.81 -9.34 -9.00
C PRO A 76 33.28 -8.45 -10.15
N ASP A 77 32.42 -8.15 -11.14
CA ASP A 77 32.76 -7.35 -12.32
C ASP A 77 32.42 -5.85 -12.20
N GLY A 78 32.12 -5.35 -10.99
CA GLY A 78 31.78 -3.96 -10.75
C GLY A 78 32.97 -2.99 -10.79
N ASP A 79 33.01 -2.11 -11.80
CA ASP A 79 33.99 -1.02 -12.05
C ASP A 79 34.23 -0.02 -10.88
N ILE A 80 33.59 -0.19 -9.72
CA ILE A 80 33.46 0.84 -8.67
C ILE A 80 34.08 0.40 -7.33
N ASN A 81 34.32 -0.90 -7.09
CA ASN A 81 35.03 -1.36 -5.88
C ASN A 81 35.55 -2.82 -5.92
N ASN A 82 36.67 -3.09 -5.24
CA ASN A 82 37.38 -4.39 -5.23
C ASN A 82 37.12 -5.26 -3.98
N HIS A 83 36.20 -4.90 -3.08
CA HIS A 83 35.92 -5.61 -1.81
C HIS A 83 35.05 -6.88 -1.94
N VAL A 84 35.07 -7.54 -3.11
CA VAL A 84 34.23 -8.71 -3.44
C VAL A 84 34.40 -9.84 -2.43
N ILE A 85 35.63 -10.06 -1.95
CA ILE A 85 35.98 -11.12 -1.00
C ILE A 85 35.29 -10.89 0.36
N GLU A 86 35.43 -9.69 0.94
CA GLU A 86 34.83 -9.32 2.22
C GLU A 86 33.30 -9.34 2.14
N SER A 87 32.75 -8.92 1.01
CA SER A 87 31.32 -8.94 0.72
C SER A 87 30.77 -10.38 0.68
N GLY A 88 31.52 -11.32 0.10
CA GLY A 88 31.23 -12.76 0.13
C GLY A 88 31.31 -13.37 1.54
N PHE A 89 32.30 -12.98 2.34
CA PHE A 89 32.39 -13.38 3.75
C PHE A 89 31.21 -12.85 4.58
N ASN A 90 30.79 -11.61 4.36
CA ASN A 90 29.60 -11.05 4.98
C ASN A 90 28.34 -11.82 4.57
N ALA A 91 28.18 -12.19 3.30
CA ALA A 91 27.06 -13.01 2.84
C ALA A 91 27.01 -14.39 3.51
N ALA A 92 28.18 -15.03 3.69
CA ALA A 92 28.29 -16.31 4.39
C ALA A 92 27.99 -16.17 5.89
N THR A 93 28.49 -15.11 6.52
CA THR A 93 28.28 -14.83 7.95
C THR A 93 26.82 -14.49 8.25
N ALA A 94 26.16 -13.73 7.37
CA ALA A 94 24.74 -13.37 7.47
C ALA A 94 23.80 -14.58 7.53
N ARG A 95 24.23 -15.77 7.09
CA ARG A 95 23.46 -17.01 7.21
C ARG A 95 23.33 -17.49 8.66
N VAL A 96 24.20 -17.02 9.55
CA VAL A 96 24.33 -17.54 10.91
C VAL A 96 24.19 -16.44 11.96
N GLN A 97 24.52 -15.18 11.64
CA GLN A 97 24.48 -14.05 12.59
C GLN A 97 24.53 -12.67 11.89
N LEU A 98 24.36 -11.59 12.67
CA LEU A 98 24.70 -10.24 12.22
C LEU A 98 26.18 -10.13 11.83
N THR A 99 26.46 -9.36 10.79
CA THR A 99 27.80 -9.20 10.20
C THR A 99 28.52 -7.96 10.76
N GLU A 100 29.82 -7.84 10.50
CA GLU A 100 30.60 -6.63 10.83
C GLU A 100 30.02 -5.36 10.21
N GLN A 101 29.33 -5.51 9.09
CA GLN A 101 28.56 -4.46 8.42
C GLN A 101 27.60 -3.72 9.38
N THR A 102 27.15 -4.36 10.46
CA THR A 102 26.31 -3.71 11.49
C THR A 102 27.04 -2.57 12.20
N LYS A 103 28.34 -2.70 12.46
CA LYS A 103 29.17 -1.62 13.03
C LYS A 103 29.29 -0.48 12.03
N ASP A 104 29.61 -0.78 10.78
CA ASP A 104 29.73 0.21 9.71
C ASP A 104 28.43 0.99 9.50
N VAL A 105 27.27 0.30 9.48
CA VAL A 105 25.96 0.95 9.34
C VAL A 105 25.68 1.86 10.54
N ARG A 106 26.04 1.44 11.77
CA ARG A 106 25.89 2.27 12.97
C ARG A 106 26.79 3.49 12.95
N GLU A 107 28.03 3.34 12.52
CA GLU A 107 28.96 4.46 12.36
C GLU A 107 28.46 5.42 11.27
N PHE A 108 28.06 4.88 10.11
CA PHE A 108 27.52 5.67 9.02
C PHE A 108 26.27 6.45 9.42
N TYR A 109 25.39 5.86 10.24
CA TYR A 109 24.26 6.57 10.85
C TYR A 109 24.71 7.81 11.63
N ASN A 110 25.63 7.63 12.58
CA ASN A 110 26.12 8.71 13.43
C ASN A 110 26.85 9.80 12.64
N GLN A 111 27.67 9.40 11.67
CA GLN A 111 28.36 10.33 10.77
C GLN A 111 27.36 11.12 9.92
N SER A 112 26.34 10.47 9.37
CA SER A 112 25.32 11.10 8.54
C SER A 112 24.47 12.08 9.33
N LEU A 113 24.05 11.71 10.54
CA LEU A 113 23.31 12.62 11.43
C LEU A 113 24.16 13.84 11.82
N SER A 114 25.45 13.65 12.10
CA SER A 114 26.39 14.73 12.40
C SER A 114 26.59 15.67 11.20
N LYS A 115 26.78 15.12 10.00
CA LYS A 115 26.90 15.90 8.75
C LYS A 115 25.62 16.65 8.43
N ALA A 116 24.46 16.02 8.55
CA ALA A 116 23.16 16.68 8.37
C ALA A 116 23.00 17.87 9.33
N LYS A 117 23.31 17.70 10.62
CA LYS A 117 23.29 18.81 11.61
C LYS A 117 24.21 19.96 11.23
N LYS A 118 25.41 19.64 10.75
CA LYS A 118 26.38 20.66 10.30
C LYS A 118 25.87 21.42 9.06
N MET A 119 25.26 20.72 8.11
CA MET A 119 24.73 21.31 6.88
C MET A 119 23.46 22.14 7.11
N ALA A 120 22.60 21.73 8.05
CA ALA A 120 21.37 22.42 8.42
C ALA A 120 21.61 23.75 9.14
N GLY A 121 22.67 23.81 9.96
CA GLY A 121 22.96 24.96 10.80
C GLY A 121 22.04 25.06 12.02
N THR A 122 22.16 26.15 12.78
CA THR A 122 21.48 26.31 14.07
C THR A 122 19.97 26.50 13.90
N GLY A 123 19.18 25.75 14.67
CA GLY A 123 17.73 25.95 14.80
C GLY A 123 16.87 25.20 13.77
N GLN A 124 17.48 24.43 12.86
CA GLN A 124 16.76 23.52 11.98
C GLN A 124 16.56 22.15 12.63
N GLU A 125 15.40 21.54 12.39
CA GLU A 125 15.13 20.17 12.79
C GLU A 125 15.90 19.21 11.88
N VAL A 126 16.56 18.22 12.49
CA VAL A 126 17.37 17.22 11.78
C VAL A 126 17.09 15.86 12.36
N ASP A 127 16.74 14.91 11.49
CA ASP A 127 16.47 13.53 11.86
C ASP A 127 16.83 12.56 10.73
N ILE A 128 17.21 11.33 11.10
CA ILE A 128 17.26 10.21 10.16
C ILE A 128 15.89 9.54 10.19
N SER A 129 14.97 10.04 9.36
CA SER A 129 13.57 9.60 9.35
C SER A 129 13.36 8.24 8.68
N ASN A 130 14.28 7.80 7.81
CA ASN A 130 14.18 6.52 7.12
C ASN A 130 15.55 5.84 6.95
N MET A 131 15.56 4.50 7.04
CA MET A 131 16.71 3.68 6.69
C MET A 131 16.30 2.50 5.80
N SER A 132 17.17 2.14 4.86
CA SER A 132 16.93 1.09 3.87
C SER A 132 18.15 0.21 3.66
N GLY A 133 17.92 -1.10 3.66
CA GLY A 133 18.91 -2.11 3.30
C GLY A 133 18.43 -3.00 2.15
N PHE A 134 19.39 -3.59 1.44
CA PHE A 134 19.14 -4.58 0.39
C PHE A 134 19.99 -5.82 0.60
N SER A 135 19.42 -7.01 0.40
CA SER A 135 20.17 -8.27 0.55
C SER A 135 20.70 -8.41 1.99
N GLN A 136 21.99 -8.70 2.18
CA GLN A 136 22.59 -8.92 3.50
C GLN A 136 22.71 -7.66 4.36
N SER A 137 22.55 -6.46 3.80
CA SER A 137 22.57 -5.24 4.60
C SER A 137 21.22 -4.98 5.27
N GLY A 138 20.14 -5.63 4.80
CA GLY A 138 18.81 -5.56 5.38
C GLY A 138 18.78 -5.79 6.89
N PRO A 139 19.32 -6.92 7.40
CA PRO A 139 19.37 -7.19 8.84
C PRO A 139 20.21 -6.19 9.64
N ALA A 140 21.34 -5.72 9.10
CA ALA A 140 22.17 -4.70 9.76
C ALA A 140 21.42 -3.36 9.88
N VAL A 141 20.74 -2.95 8.80
CA VAL A 141 19.87 -1.76 8.79
C VAL A 141 18.72 -1.92 9.77
N ALA A 142 18.03 -3.06 9.78
CA ALA A 142 16.94 -3.33 10.71
C ALA A 142 17.42 -3.21 12.17
N LYS A 143 18.56 -3.81 12.50
CA LYS A 143 19.16 -3.72 13.83
C LYS A 143 19.45 -2.27 14.24
N VAL A 144 20.22 -1.55 13.43
CA VAL A 144 20.64 -0.16 13.75
C VAL A 144 19.44 0.78 13.79
N ALA A 145 18.50 0.66 12.86
CA ALA A 145 17.30 1.49 12.83
C ALA A 145 16.41 1.27 14.07
N ALA A 146 16.29 0.03 14.56
CA ALA A 146 15.55 -0.29 15.77
C ALA A 146 16.24 0.21 17.06
N GLU A 147 17.57 0.17 17.11
CA GLU A 147 18.39 0.77 18.18
C GLU A 147 18.19 2.29 18.24
N MET A 148 18.23 2.94 17.08
CA MET A 148 18.16 4.40 16.94
C MET A 148 16.73 4.95 16.90
N LYS A 149 15.71 4.08 16.89
CA LYS A 149 14.29 4.46 16.81
C LYS A 149 13.94 5.29 15.58
N VAL A 150 14.50 4.89 14.44
CA VAL A 150 14.20 5.49 13.13
C VAL A 150 12.72 5.31 12.81
N GLN A 151 12.06 6.41 12.45
CA GLN A 151 10.60 6.46 12.26
C GLN A 151 10.08 5.40 11.27
N LYS A 152 10.81 5.17 10.19
CA LYS A 152 10.41 4.27 9.11
C LYS A 152 11.59 3.46 8.59
N ILE A 153 11.35 2.19 8.25
CA ILE A 153 12.40 1.31 7.74
C ILE A 153 11.86 0.62 6.50
N THR A 154 12.61 0.66 5.40
CA THR A 154 12.17 0.11 4.10
C THR A 154 13.25 -0.78 3.53
N ASN A 155 13.04 -2.08 3.57
CA ASN A 155 14.05 -3.06 3.22
C ASN A 155 13.65 -3.88 1.98
N PHE A 156 14.66 -4.46 1.30
CA PHE A 156 14.46 -5.22 0.07
C PHE A 156 15.28 -6.52 0.07
N MET A 157 14.61 -7.64 -0.14
CA MET A 157 15.22 -8.97 -0.27
C MET A 157 16.13 -9.32 0.92
N ASP A 158 15.65 -9.14 2.16
CA ASP A 158 16.47 -9.27 3.38
C ASP A 158 17.08 -10.68 3.55
N TRP A 159 18.30 -10.83 3.06
CA TRP A 159 19.07 -12.06 3.17
C TRP A 159 19.57 -12.24 4.60
N GLY A 160 19.34 -13.41 5.21
CA GLY A 160 19.82 -13.69 6.58
C GLY A 160 18.95 -13.05 7.66
N ALA A 161 17.75 -12.60 7.32
CA ALA A 161 16.82 -11.98 8.25
C ALA A 161 16.49 -12.89 9.44
N TRP A 162 16.26 -14.19 9.20
CA TRP A 162 16.02 -15.16 10.28
C TRP A 162 17.20 -15.28 11.25
N ALA A 163 18.42 -15.44 10.70
CA ALA A 163 19.62 -15.62 11.48
C ALA A 163 19.93 -14.41 12.39
N SER A 164 19.53 -13.20 11.98
CA SER A 164 19.73 -11.98 12.76
C SER A 164 18.99 -11.94 14.11
N LEU A 165 17.98 -12.80 14.30
CA LEU A 165 17.30 -12.96 15.59
C LEU A 165 18.13 -13.79 16.59
N TYR A 166 18.92 -14.74 16.10
CA TYR A 166 19.51 -15.78 16.92
C TYR A 166 21.02 -15.57 17.07
N LYS A 167 21.35 -14.96 18.21
CA LYS A 167 22.58 -15.14 19.00
C LYS A 167 23.68 -14.07 18.85
N ASN A 168 24.16 -13.73 20.04
CA ASN A 168 25.13 -12.70 20.36
C ASN A 168 26.56 -13.25 20.30
N SER A 169 27.43 -12.63 19.52
CA SER A 169 28.85 -12.61 19.90
C SER A 169 29.07 -11.54 20.98
N SER A 170 30.28 -11.44 21.53
CA SER A 170 30.65 -10.32 22.41
C SER A 170 30.47 -8.95 21.74
N ASP A 171 30.49 -8.92 20.40
CA ASP A 171 30.61 -7.71 19.60
C ASP A 171 29.30 -7.32 18.90
N TYR A 172 28.40 -8.28 18.68
CA TYR A 172 27.13 -8.08 17.98
C TYR A 172 26.02 -8.78 18.75
N LYS A 173 25.13 -7.99 19.35
CA LYS A 173 23.87 -8.52 19.88
C LYS A 173 22.88 -8.70 18.74
N GLY A 174 22.26 -9.87 18.65
CA GLY A 174 21.13 -10.11 17.75
C GLY A 174 19.99 -9.13 18.03
N ILE A 175 18.98 -9.13 17.17
CA ILE A 175 17.77 -8.31 17.35
C ILE A 175 17.07 -8.76 18.64
N SER A 176 16.93 -7.85 19.61
CA SER A 176 16.26 -8.11 20.89
C SER A 176 14.74 -8.21 20.70
N ASN A 177 14.03 -8.70 21.71
CA ASN A 177 12.56 -8.74 21.66
C ASN A 177 11.93 -7.34 21.55
N GLU A 178 12.52 -6.35 22.22
CA GLU A 178 12.08 -4.95 22.17
C GLU A 178 12.32 -4.33 20.79
N GLU A 179 13.46 -4.64 20.18
CA GLU A 179 13.78 -4.23 18.82
C GLU A 179 12.88 -4.93 17.80
N LEU A 180 12.64 -6.24 17.94
CA LEU A 180 11.71 -6.99 17.10
C LEU A 180 10.29 -6.39 17.17
N ALA A 181 9.81 -6.07 18.38
CA ALA A 181 8.52 -5.41 18.57
C ALA A 181 8.47 -4.02 17.91
N TYR A 182 9.59 -3.30 17.89
CA TYR A 182 9.72 -2.04 17.17
C TYR A 182 9.69 -2.25 15.65
N LEU A 183 10.49 -3.17 15.13
CA LEU A 183 10.53 -3.51 13.70
C LEU A 183 9.15 -3.92 13.17
N ASN A 184 8.40 -4.72 13.92
CA ASN A 184 7.04 -5.13 13.54
C ASN A 184 6.05 -3.98 13.36
N LYS A 185 6.36 -2.77 13.89
CA LYS A 185 5.55 -1.56 13.72
C LYS A 185 6.10 -0.59 12.68
N HIS A 186 7.40 -0.62 12.44
CA HIS A 186 8.11 0.44 11.70
C HIS A 186 8.78 -0.02 10.41
N LEU A 187 8.93 -1.33 10.19
CA LEU A 187 9.64 -1.90 9.05
C LEU A 187 8.67 -2.46 8.01
N HIS A 188 8.87 -2.04 6.76
CA HIS A 188 8.37 -2.69 5.56
C HIS A 188 9.51 -3.43 4.86
N SER A 189 9.34 -4.72 4.56
CA SER A 189 10.32 -5.50 3.79
C SER A 189 9.66 -6.03 2.53
N TYR A 190 10.30 -5.87 1.37
CA TYR A 190 9.80 -6.37 0.10
C TYR A 190 10.60 -7.59 -0.36
N SER A 191 9.92 -8.67 -0.72
CA SER A 191 10.54 -9.95 -1.09
C SER A 191 9.92 -10.53 -2.35
N ASP A 192 10.72 -11.22 -3.16
CA ASP A 192 10.23 -12.00 -4.29
C ASP A 192 9.61 -13.34 -3.85
N GLN A 193 8.52 -13.76 -4.49
CA GLN A 193 7.83 -15.02 -4.17
C GLN A 193 8.72 -16.24 -4.42
N GLY A 194 9.53 -16.21 -5.48
CA GLY A 194 10.41 -17.31 -5.85
C GLY A 194 11.62 -17.49 -4.94
N LYS A 195 11.85 -16.56 -3.99
CA LYS A 195 12.96 -16.55 -3.04
C LYS A 195 14.31 -16.78 -3.71
N ASP A 196 14.57 -16.09 -4.82
CA ASP A 196 15.66 -16.35 -5.76
C ASP A 196 17.00 -16.68 -5.09
N LEU A 197 17.76 -15.66 -4.69
CA LEU A 197 18.96 -15.86 -3.90
C LEU A 197 18.61 -16.09 -2.43
N THR A 198 17.62 -15.39 -1.89
CA THR A 198 17.29 -15.45 -0.44
C THR A 198 17.00 -16.86 0.08
N SER A 199 16.50 -17.80 -0.74
CA SER A 199 16.31 -19.20 -0.33
C SER A 199 17.59 -19.92 0.11
N TRP A 200 18.76 -19.42 -0.29
CA TRP A 200 20.07 -19.98 0.02
C TRP A 200 20.70 -19.40 1.30
N ASP A 201 19.96 -18.59 2.06
CA ASP A 201 20.42 -17.96 3.30
C ASP A 201 20.50 -18.92 4.51
N GLY A 202 20.20 -20.20 4.31
CA GLY A 202 20.15 -21.23 5.35
C GLY A 202 18.80 -21.36 6.05
N HIS A 203 17.85 -20.47 5.76
CA HIS A 203 16.53 -20.42 6.39
C HIS A 203 15.40 -20.25 5.35
N GLY A 204 15.67 -20.44 4.06
CA GLY A 204 14.66 -20.40 3.01
C GLY A 204 14.18 -18.99 2.65
N GLY A 205 14.93 -17.95 3.00
CA GLY A 205 14.56 -16.56 2.73
C GLY A 205 13.38 -16.06 3.57
N ILE A 206 13.21 -16.62 4.77
CA ILE A 206 12.19 -16.18 5.73
C ILE A 206 12.64 -14.87 6.38
N ILE A 207 11.73 -13.90 6.40
CA ILE A 207 11.90 -12.59 7.02
C ILE A 207 10.97 -12.54 8.25
N PRO A 208 11.50 -12.63 9.48
CA PRO A 208 10.68 -12.84 10.68
C PRO A 208 10.26 -11.55 11.40
N TYR A 209 10.48 -10.39 10.78
CA TYR A 209 10.22 -9.08 11.36
C TYR A 209 9.57 -8.14 10.35
N GLY A 210 8.89 -7.13 10.87
CA GLY A 210 8.25 -6.11 10.05
C GLY A 210 7.03 -6.64 9.28
N LYS A 211 6.47 -5.76 8.46
CA LYS A 211 5.46 -6.09 7.46
C LYS A 211 6.16 -6.55 6.18
N VAL A 212 6.00 -7.81 5.81
CA VAL A 212 6.60 -8.38 4.62
C VAL A 212 5.61 -8.33 3.45
N PHE A 213 6.02 -7.69 2.36
CA PHE A 213 5.30 -7.69 1.09
C PHE A 213 5.98 -8.65 0.13
N THR A 214 5.30 -9.75 -0.21
CA THR A 214 5.75 -10.70 -1.22
C THR A 214 5.21 -10.28 -2.59
N VAL A 215 6.05 -10.28 -3.62
CA VAL A 215 5.65 -9.94 -5.00
C VAL A 215 5.97 -11.09 -5.95
N GLU A 216 5.12 -11.32 -6.94
CA GLU A 216 5.36 -12.39 -7.90
C GLU A 216 6.60 -12.12 -8.74
N GLY A 217 7.45 -13.15 -8.83
CA GLY A 217 8.72 -13.08 -9.52
C GLY A 217 9.79 -13.87 -8.78
N LYS A 218 10.94 -14.05 -9.44
CA LYS A 218 12.11 -14.74 -8.88
C LYS A 218 13.38 -14.01 -9.32
N HIS A 219 13.64 -12.87 -8.71
CA HIS A 219 14.79 -12.03 -9.03
C HIS A 219 15.26 -11.27 -7.79
N HIS A 220 16.50 -11.54 -7.34
CA HIS A 220 17.10 -10.84 -6.19
C HIS A 220 17.50 -9.39 -6.53
N ASN A 221 16.51 -8.49 -6.62
CA ASN A 221 16.70 -7.11 -7.04
C ASN A 221 15.73 -6.16 -6.31
N ALA A 222 16.26 -5.09 -5.71
CA ALA A 222 15.46 -4.07 -5.03
C ALA A 222 14.41 -3.39 -5.93
N GLY A 223 14.60 -3.37 -7.25
CA GLY A 223 13.67 -2.80 -8.25
C GLY A 223 12.67 -3.80 -8.84
N LEU A 224 12.68 -5.07 -8.40
CA LEU A 224 11.66 -6.05 -8.79
C LEU A 224 10.26 -5.60 -8.33
N PRO A 225 10.03 -5.32 -7.02
CA PRO A 225 8.72 -4.87 -6.56
C PRO A 225 8.27 -3.62 -7.29
N LYS A 226 7.04 -3.58 -7.79
CA LYS A 226 6.41 -2.33 -8.23
C LYS A 226 5.64 -1.74 -7.06
N ILE A 227 6.02 -0.53 -6.66
CA ILE A 227 5.56 0.12 -5.43
C ILE A 227 4.91 1.44 -5.81
N LYS A 228 3.77 1.74 -5.18
CA LYS A 228 3.09 3.03 -5.26
C LYS A 228 2.92 3.54 -3.83
N GLY A 229 3.61 4.61 -3.48
CA GLY A 229 3.62 5.10 -2.09
C GLY A 229 4.31 4.13 -1.12
N ASN A 230 3.54 3.49 -0.22
CA ASN A 230 4.03 2.62 0.88
C ASN A 230 3.56 1.16 0.77
N SER A 231 3.17 0.73 -0.43
CA SER A 231 2.66 -0.62 -0.69
C SER A 231 2.93 -1.03 -2.14
N PRO A 232 2.78 -2.33 -2.48
CA PRO A 232 2.73 -2.76 -3.87
C PRO A 232 1.72 -1.96 -4.71
N ASP A 233 2.05 -1.69 -5.97
CA ASP A 233 1.17 -1.05 -6.93
C ASP A 233 0.13 -2.06 -7.44
N PHE A 234 -0.97 -2.21 -6.70
CA PHE A 234 -2.00 -3.21 -6.99
C PHE A 234 -2.61 -3.07 -8.40
N GLU A 235 -2.76 -1.83 -8.88
CA GLU A 235 -3.24 -1.55 -10.24
C GLU A 235 -2.26 -2.11 -11.28
N TRP A 236 -0.96 -1.86 -11.09
CA TRP A 236 0.06 -2.41 -11.96
C TRP A 236 0.08 -3.94 -11.94
N TYR A 237 0.00 -4.57 -10.76
CA TYR A 237 0.00 -6.03 -10.65
C TYR A 237 -1.25 -6.67 -11.29
N GLU A 238 -2.46 -6.14 -11.04
CA GLU A 238 -3.70 -6.58 -11.69
C GLU A 238 -3.62 -6.42 -13.22
N LYS A 239 -3.14 -5.26 -13.68
CA LYS A 239 -2.94 -4.97 -15.11
C LYS A 239 -1.90 -5.88 -15.76
N ASN A 240 -0.88 -6.33 -15.05
CA ASN A 240 0.11 -7.27 -15.59
C ASN A 240 -0.27 -8.74 -15.35
N GLY A 241 -1.34 -9.00 -14.59
CA GLY A 241 -1.78 -10.35 -14.28
C GLY A 241 -0.78 -11.08 -13.38
N LEU A 242 -0.16 -10.35 -12.45
CA LEU A 242 0.85 -10.81 -11.48
C LEU A 242 0.28 -10.66 -10.07
N PHE A 243 0.62 -11.55 -9.15
CA PHE A 243 0.20 -11.43 -7.75
C PHE A 243 1.17 -10.60 -6.91
N CYS A 244 0.65 -10.01 -5.83
CA CYS A 244 1.45 -9.48 -4.73
C CYS A 244 0.64 -9.54 -3.42
N SER A 245 1.33 -9.52 -2.28
CA SER A 245 0.71 -9.43 -0.96
C SER A 245 -0.18 -8.20 -0.84
N GLY A 246 -1.31 -8.37 -0.14
CA GLY A 246 -2.24 -7.28 0.15
C GLY A 246 -3.32 -7.07 -0.91
N MET A 247 -3.45 -7.94 -1.90
CA MET A 247 -4.59 -7.92 -2.82
C MET A 247 -5.88 -8.39 -2.16
N THR A 248 -7.01 -7.84 -2.61
CA THR A 248 -8.34 -8.32 -2.26
C THR A 248 -8.69 -9.59 -3.04
N LYS A 249 -9.73 -10.31 -2.60
CA LYS A 249 -10.18 -11.52 -3.29
C LYS A 249 -10.60 -11.23 -4.72
N SER A 250 -11.32 -10.13 -4.93
CA SER A 250 -11.76 -9.67 -6.26
C SER A 250 -10.58 -9.42 -7.20
N GLN A 251 -9.51 -8.76 -6.73
CA GLN A 251 -8.31 -8.53 -7.53
C GLN A 251 -7.63 -9.84 -7.94
N VAL A 252 -7.49 -10.77 -6.99
CA VAL A 252 -6.92 -12.10 -7.25
C VAL A 252 -7.76 -12.88 -8.25
N GLU A 253 -9.08 -12.89 -8.09
CA GLU A 253 -10.00 -13.55 -9.01
C GLU A 253 -9.88 -13.01 -10.45
N LYS A 254 -9.83 -11.67 -10.62
CA LYS A 254 -9.60 -11.06 -11.94
C LYS A 254 -8.28 -11.48 -12.56
N ILE A 255 -7.20 -11.56 -11.78
CA ILE A 255 -5.90 -12.02 -12.27
C ILE A 255 -5.96 -13.48 -12.69
N VAL A 256 -6.60 -14.33 -11.89
CA VAL A 256 -6.80 -15.76 -12.21
C VAL A 256 -7.60 -15.91 -13.50
N ASP A 257 -8.74 -15.22 -13.63
CA ASP A 257 -9.60 -15.27 -14.82
C ASP A 257 -8.86 -14.77 -16.05
N LYS A 258 -8.03 -13.72 -15.91
CA LYS A 258 -7.15 -13.22 -16.96
C LYS A 258 -6.06 -14.23 -17.35
N ARG A 259 -5.45 -14.94 -16.40
CA ARG A 259 -4.46 -15.99 -16.70
C ARG A 259 -5.11 -17.17 -17.43
N LEU A 260 -6.28 -17.60 -16.96
CA LEU A 260 -7.03 -18.71 -17.55
C LEU A 260 -7.59 -18.37 -18.94
N SER A 261 -8.02 -17.14 -19.17
CA SER A 261 -8.46 -16.72 -20.51
C SER A 261 -7.33 -16.75 -21.55
N LYS A 262 -6.09 -16.51 -21.12
CA LYS A 262 -4.89 -16.56 -21.97
C LYS A 262 -4.26 -17.95 -22.09
N SER A 263 -4.65 -18.92 -21.28
CA SER A 263 -4.07 -20.26 -21.31
C SER A 263 -4.70 -21.14 -22.38
N SER A 264 -3.89 -22.06 -22.93
CA SER A 264 -4.29 -23.05 -23.93
C SER A 264 -4.93 -24.31 -23.35
N ILE A 265 -5.17 -24.35 -22.03
CA ILE A 265 -5.80 -25.51 -21.38
C ILE A 265 -7.29 -25.56 -21.74
N ASP A 266 -7.85 -26.77 -21.78
CA ASP A 266 -9.27 -26.96 -22.04
C ASP A 266 -10.15 -26.33 -20.94
N ASN A 267 -11.36 -25.90 -21.31
CA ASN A 267 -12.30 -25.23 -20.40
C ASN A 267 -12.66 -26.08 -19.18
N ALA A 268 -12.75 -27.40 -19.30
CA ALA A 268 -13.00 -28.29 -18.17
C ALA A 268 -11.89 -28.19 -17.12
N TYR A 269 -10.62 -28.10 -17.55
CA TYR A 269 -9.48 -27.92 -16.66
C TYR A 269 -9.39 -26.49 -16.10
N LYS A 270 -9.88 -25.46 -16.81
CA LYS A 270 -9.95 -24.09 -16.27
C LYS A 270 -10.83 -24.01 -15.03
N THR A 271 -11.98 -24.67 -15.06
CA THR A 271 -12.91 -24.72 -13.91
C THR A 271 -12.26 -25.37 -12.69
N MET A 272 -11.44 -26.39 -12.89
CA MET A 272 -10.70 -27.05 -11.80
C MET A 272 -9.50 -26.22 -11.32
N ALA A 273 -8.80 -25.53 -12.22
CA ALA A 273 -7.61 -24.75 -11.91
C ALA A 273 -7.91 -23.45 -11.16
N ARG A 274 -9.06 -22.80 -11.44
CA ARG A 274 -9.44 -21.52 -10.82
C ARG A 274 -9.37 -21.53 -9.28
N PRO A 275 -10.06 -22.44 -8.55
CA PRO A 275 -10.01 -22.45 -7.09
C PRO A 275 -8.60 -22.74 -6.55
N GLU A 276 -7.82 -23.58 -7.23
CA GLU A 276 -6.45 -23.88 -6.81
C GLU A 276 -5.52 -22.68 -6.96
N LEU A 277 -5.64 -21.91 -8.05
CA LEU A 277 -4.85 -20.69 -8.23
C LEU A 277 -5.19 -19.63 -7.18
N ILE A 278 -6.47 -19.49 -6.80
CA ILE A 278 -6.91 -18.60 -5.72
C ILE A 278 -6.34 -19.08 -4.38
N ARG A 279 -6.37 -20.40 -4.11
CA ARG A 279 -5.79 -20.98 -2.89
C ARG A 279 -4.28 -20.77 -2.81
N ARG A 280 -3.57 -20.95 -3.93
CA ARG A 280 -2.11 -20.74 -3.99
C ARG A 280 -1.73 -19.29 -3.69
N TYR A 281 -2.57 -18.32 -4.06
CA TYR A 281 -2.34 -16.94 -3.68
C TYR A 281 -2.23 -16.80 -2.16
N GLU A 282 -3.18 -17.34 -1.38
CA GLU A 282 -3.17 -17.20 0.08
C GLU A 282 -1.93 -17.84 0.73
N LEU A 283 -1.47 -18.97 0.16
CA LEU A 283 -0.28 -19.68 0.63
C LEU A 283 1.02 -18.90 0.36
N GLU A 284 1.13 -18.23 -0.79
CA GLU A 284 2.37 -17.60 -1.25
C GLU A 284 2.47 -16.12 -0.89
N TYR A 285 1.33 -15.42 -0.84
CA TYR A 285 1.26 -13.95 -0.68
C TYR A 285 0.58 -13.51 0.61
N GLY A 286 -0.03 -14.43 1.36
CA GLY A 286 -0.77 -14.15 2.59
C GLY A 286 -2.27 -13.95 2.38
N PRO A 287 -3.03 -13.67 3.46
CA PRO A 287 -4.48 -13.56 3.40
C PRO A 287 -4.94 -12.43 2.47
N PHE A 288 -6.16 -12.54 1.94
CA PHE A 288 -6.78 -11.45 1.20
C PHE A 288 -6.92 -10.22 2.10
N SER A 289 -6.61 -9.05 1.54
CA SER A 289 -7.05 -7.79 2.13
C SER A 289 -8.57 -7.71 2.12
N PRO A 290 -9.19 -7.05 3.12
CA PRO A 290 -10.61 -6.77 3.07
C PRO A 290 -10.94 -6.00 1.78
N GLU A 291 -12.08 -6.34 1.16
CA GLU A 291 -12.59 -5.51 0.07
C GLU A 291 -12.87 -4.10 0.61
N PRO A 292 -12.48 -3.04 -0.12
CA PRO A 292 -12.83 -1.68 0.29
C PRO A 292 -14.35 -1.56 0.37
N SER A 293 -14.84 -0.92 1.43
CA SER A 293 -16.26 -0.59 1.52
C SER A 293 -16.65 0.38 0.39
N LYS A 294 -17.94 0.50 0.11
CA LYS A 294 -18.42 1.53 -0.84
C LYS A 294 -17.97 2.93 -0.41
N GLN A 295 -17.88 3.16 0.90
CA GLN A 295 -17.42 4.43 1.44
C GLN A 295 -15.91 4.65 1.21
N ASP A 296 -15.09 3.61 1.35
CA ASP A 296 -13.66 3.66 1.03
C ASP A 296 -13.46 3.95 -0.46
N LEU A 297 -14.22 3.26 -1.34
CA LEU A 297 -14.19 3.50 -2.78
C LEU A 297 -14.60 4.93 -3.15
N ILE A 298 -15.61 5.51 -2.48
CA ILE A 298 -15.99 6.91 -2.68
C ILE A 298 -14.84 7.84 -2.30
N THR A 299 -14.17 7.60 -1.17
CA THR A 299 -13.02 8.40 -0.71
C THR A 299 -11.86 8.30 -1.70
N ILE A 300 -11.46 7.09 -2.07
CA ILE A 300 -10.41 6.82 -3.05
C ILE A 300 -10.72 7.49 -4.38
N ASN A 301 -11.95 7.37 -4.89
CA ASN A 301 -12.31 7.99 -6.16
C ASN A 301 -12.28 9.51 -6.08
N ARG A 302 -12.64 10.13 -4.95
CA ARG A 302 -12.56 11.59 -4.77
C ARG A 302 -11.12 12.07 -4.80
N GLU A 303 -10.22 11.39 -4.09
CA GLU A 303 -8.79 11.68 -4.15
C GLU A 303 -8.25 11.52 -5.57
N TYR A 304 -8.65 10.46 -6.27
CA TYR A 304 -8.23 10.24 -7.65
C TYR A 304 -8.80 11.29 -8.62
N ILE A 305 -10.04 11.75 -8.43
CA ILE A 305 -10.62 12.87 -9.17
C ILE A 305 -9.79 14.14 -8.98
N ASP A 306 -9.33 14.43 -7.76
CA ASP A 306 -8.45 15.57 -7.47
C ASP A 306 -7.08 15.43 -8.17
N GLU A 307 -6.50 14.23 -8.17
CA GLU A 307 -5.26 13.92 -8.90
C GLU A 307 -5.41 14.07 -10.42
N LEU A 308 -6.53 13.61 -10.97
CA LEU A 308 -6.86 13.77 -12.39
C LEU A 308 -7.02 15.25 -12.74
N HIS A 309 -7.69 16.04 -11.89
CA HIS A 309 -7.79 17.48 -12.06
C HIS A 309 -6.41 18.17 -12.04
N ALA A 310 -5.55 17.79 -11.10
CA ALA A 310 -4.18 18.32 -11.03
C ALA A 310 -3.37 17.95 -12.28
N SER A 311 -3.46 16.69 -12.72
CA SER A 311 -2.78 16.18 -13.92
C SER A 311 -3.25 16.88 -15.20
N LEU A 312 -4.56 17.14 -15.32
CA LEU A 312 -5.14 17.83 -16.46
C LEU A 312 -4.57 19.23 -16.66
N ARG A 313 -4.30 19.98 -15.58
CA ARG A 313 -3.75 21.35 -15.64
C ARG A 313 -2.40 21.44 -16.33
N THR A 314 -1.63 20.36 -16.33
CA THR A 314 -0.26 20.30 -16.89
C THR A 314 -0.14 19.41 -18.12
N SER A 315 -1.23 18.74 -18.50
CA SER A 315 -1.28 17.84 -19.66
C SER A 315 -1.44 18.60 -20.98
N SER A 316 -1.02 17.98 -22.08
CA SER A 316 -1.28 18.45 -23.45
C SER A 316 -1.50 17.26 -24.41
N GLY A 317 -2.17 17.52 -25.53
CA GLY A 317 -2.41 16.54 -26.59
C GLY A 317 -3.23 15.32 -26.13
N ASP A 318 -2.88 14.14 -26.65
CA ASP A 318 -3.57 12.86 -26.40
C ASP A 318 -3.70 12.55 -24.90
N LYS A 319 -2.69 12.93 -24.10
CA LYS A 319 -2.72 12.75 -22.64
C LYS A 319 -3.87 13.51 -21.99
N THR A 320 -4.19 14.71 -22.47
CA THR A 320 -5.33 15.48 -21.96
C THR A 320 -6.66 14.77 -22.22
N ILE A 321 -6.77 14.06 -23.33
CA ILE A 321 -8.00 13.38 -23.74
C ILE A 321 -8.22 12.12 -22.90
N SER A 322 -7.19 11.28 -22.74
CA SER A 322 -7.27 10.11 -21.84
C SER A 322 -7.59 10.52 -20.41
N LEU A 323 -6.95 11.57 -19.88
CA LEU A 323 -7.24 12.07 -18.52
C LEU A 323 -8.67 12.60 -18.38
N ARG A 324 -9.25 13.21 -19.42
CA ARG A 324 -10.66 13.67 -19.40
C ARG A 324 -11.64 12.51 -19.43
N GLU A 325 -11.38 11.51 -20.26
CA GLU A 325 -12.18 10.28 -20.28
C GLU A 325 -12.20 9.64 -18.89
N GLU A 326 -11.01 9.45 -18.31
CA GLU A 326 -10.83 8.81 -17.01
C GLU A 326 -11.53 9.60 -15.90
N LEU A 327 -11.42 10.93 -15.90
CA LEU A 327 -12.13 11.81 -14.97
C LEU A 327 -13.65 11.61 -15.03
N VAL A 328 -14.22 11.56 -16.25
CA VAL A 328 -15.68 11.36 -16.43
C VAL A 328 -16.12 9.99 -15.93
N ARG A 329 -15.36 8.94 -16.23
CA ARG A 329 -15.67 7.57 -15.77
C ARG A 329 -15.59 7.45 -14.25
N THR A 330 -14.53 7.95 -13.63
CA THR A 330 -14.38 7.92 -12.17
C THR A 330 -15.46 8.74 -11.47
N SER A 331 -15.84 9.89 -12.04
CA SER A 331 -16.96 10.70 -11.53
C SER A 331 -18.29 9.96 -11.61
N ALA A 332 -18.56 9.26 -12.72
CA ALA A 332 -19.77 8.44 -12.90
C ALA A 332 -19.84 7.30 -11.88
N GLN A 333 -18.73 6.58 -11.68
CA GLN A 333 -18.64 5.50 -10.69
C GLN A 333 -18.86 6.02 -9.26
N THR A 334 -18.27 7.16 -8.91
CA THR A 334 -18.44 7.79 -7.60
C THR A 334 -19.90 8.18 -7.34
N ALA A 335 -20.57 8.74 -8.34
CA ALA A 335 -21.98 9.13 -8.26
C ALA A 335 -22.90 7.91 -8.03
N GLN A 336 -22.61 6.79 -8.70
CA GLN A 336 -23.33 5.54 -8.50
C GLN A 336 -23.11 4.98 -7.08
N LEU A 337 -21.86 4.88 -6.63
CA LEU A 337 -21.53 4.39 -5.29
C LEU A 337 -22.20 5.24 -4.19
N GLN A 338 -22.17 6.57 -4.34
CA GLN A 338 -22.81 7.48 -3.38
C GLN A 338 -24.32 7.26 -3.30
N ALA A 339 -24.97 6.96 -4.43
CA ALA A 339 -26.40 6.70 -4.46
C ALA A 339 -26.77 5.37 -3.76
N GLU A 340 -25.97 4.34 -3.99
CA GLU A 340 -26.14 3.04 -3.32
C GLU A 340 -25.91 3.14 -1.80
N VAL A 341 -24.92 3.93 -1.35
CA VAL A 341 -24.70 4.21 0.07
C VAL A 341 -25.91 4.95 0.66
N TYR A 342 -26.40 5.97 -0.02
CA TYR A 342 -27.57 6.75 0.45
C TYR A 342 -28.82 5.89 0.58
N GLU A 343 -29.11 5.02 -0.40
CA GLU A 343 -30.25 4.11 -0.32
C GLU A 343 -30.12 3.14 0.86
N GLN A 344 -28.92 2.62 1.10
CA GLN A 344 -28.67 1.75 2.25
C GLN A 344 -28.87 2.50 3.58
N GLU A 345 -28.38 3.74 3.70
CA GLU A 345 -28.60 4.56 4.89
C GLU A 345 -30.09 4.79 5.19
N ILE A 346 -30.92 4.99 4.16
CA ILE A 346 -32.37 5.15 4.34
C ILE A 346 -33.00 3.84 4.82
N LYS A 347 -32.60 2.70 4.24
CA LYS A 347 -33.06 1.37 4.68
C LYS A 347 -32.71 1.13 6.15
N ASP A 348 -31.48 1.42 6.54
CA ASP A 348 -30.98 1.20 7.90
C ASP A 348 -31.68 2.12 8.92
N LYS A 349 -31.92 3.39 8.57
CA LYS A 349 -32.67 4.33 9.41
C LYS A 349 -34.11 3.89 9.62
N LEU A 350 -34.79 3.43 8.57
CA LEU A 350 -36.16 2.91 8.67
C LEU A 350 -36.22 1.65 9.53
N ALA A 351 -35.32 0.70 9.30
CA ALA A 351 -35.24 -0.53 10.09
C ALA A 351 -34.97 -0.24 11.57
N SER A 352 -34.04 0.67 11.86
CA SER A 352 -33.73 1.09 13.24
C SER A 352 -34.92 1.79 13.91
N ALA A 353 -35.60 2.69 13.21
CA ALA A 353 -36.79 3.38 13.75
C ALA A 353 -37.93 2.39 14.03
N LYS A 354 -38.20 1.47 13.11
CA LYS A 354 -39.23 0.44 13.27
C LYS A 354 -38.93 -0.49 14.45
N SER A 355 -37.69 -0.94 14.58
CA SER A 355 -37.27 -1.78 15.70
C SER A 355 -37.44 -1.08 17.06
N LYS A 356 -37.18 0.23 17.15
CA LYS A 356 -37.44 1.01 18.38
C LYS A 356 -38.93 1.09 18.72
N VAL A 357 -39.79 1.21 17.72
CA VAL A 357 -41.26 1.20 17.93
C VAL A 357 -41.70 -0.17 18.43
N GLU A 358 -41.21 -1.26 17.84
CA GLU A 358 -41.47 -2.64 18.31
C GLU A 358 -41.02 -2.84 19.76
N GLU A 359 -39.83 -2.34 20.10
CA GLU A 359 -39.28 -2.40 21.45
C GLU A 359 -40.18 -1.66 22.46
N HIS A 360 -40.57 -0.41 22.16
CA HIS A 360 -41.45 0.36 23.04
C HIS A 360 -42.84 -0.26 23.22
N ILE A 361 -43.42 -0.84 22.16
CA ILE A 361 -44.69 -1.57 22.25
C ILE A 361 -44.54 -2.77 23.20
N SER A 362 -43.45 -3.53 23.05
CA SER A 362 -43.15 -4.70 23.90
C SER A 362 -42.93 -4.30 25.37
N GLU A 363 -42.18 -3.24 25.63
CA GLU A 363 -41.96 -2.70 26.98
C GLU A 363 -43.27 -2.25 27.64
N LEU A 364 -44.08 -1.48 26.92
CA LEU A 364 -45.36 -0.99 27.42
C LEU A 364 -46.34 -2.14 27.68
N SER A 365 -46.37 -3.15 26.80
CA SER A 365 -47.19 -4.36 27.00
C SER A 365 -46.80 -5.09 28.28
N LYS A 366 -45.50 -5.30 28.52
CA LYS A 366 -44.99 -5.92 29.77
C LYS A 366 -45.37 -5.11 31.01
N ALA A 367 -45.26 -3.79 30.93
CA ALA A 367 -45.65 -2.90 32.01
C ALA A 367 -47.15 -2.98 32.32
N ALA A 368 -48.00 -3.01 31.29
CA ALA A 368 -49.45 -3.17 31.43
C ALA A 368 -49.81 -4.48 32.13
N TYR A 369 -49.23 -5.61 31.71
CA TYR A 369 -49.43 -6.91 32.37
C TYR A 369 -48.97 -6.91 33.84
N THR A 370 -47.94 -6.13 34.17
CA THR A 370 -47.45 -6.00 35.55
C THR A 370 -48.38 -5.15 36.41
N LEU A 371 -48.96 -4.08 35.86
CA LEU A 371 -49.77 -3.10 36.60
C LEU A 371 -51.25 -3.47 36.71
N ALA A 372 -51.73 -4.40 35.87
CA ALA A 372 -53.12 -4.84 35.81
C ALA A 372 -53.56 -5.68 37.03
N HIS A 373 -53.54 -5.11 38.24
CA HIS A 373 -53.91 -5.82 39.48
C HIS A 373 -55.41 -6.08 39.62
N ASN A 374 -56.25 -5.38 38.84
CA ASN A 374 -57.72 -5.44 38.90
C ASN A 374 -58.37 -5.78 37.55
N LEU A 375 -57.59 -6.10 36.52
CA LEU A 375 -58.11 -6.45 35.19
C LEU A 375 -57.88 -7.94 34.93
N SER A 376 -58.85 -8.57 34.27
CA SER A 376 -58.67 -9.91 33.72
C SER A 376 -57.69 -9.89 32.54
N ALA A 377 -57.09 -11.05 32.24
CA ALA A 377 -56.18 -11.18 31.09
C ALA A 377 -56.85 -10.73 29.77
N GLY A 378 -58.15 -10.98 29.60
CA GLY A 378 -58.91 -10.54 28.43
C GLY A 378 -59.07 -9.03 28.33
N GLU A 379 -59.30 -8.33 29.44
CA GLU A 379 -59.38 -6.86 29.47
C GLU A 379 -58.02 -6.21 29.18
N VAL A 380 -56.92 -6.83 29.62
CA VAL A 380 -55.56 -6.36 29.29
C VAL A 380 -55.25 -6.61 27.81
N GLU A 381 -55.63 -7.76 27.25
CA GLU A 381 -55.47 -8.05 25.83
C GLU A 381 -56.29 -7.12 24.94
N GLU A 382 -57.52 -6.79 25.32
CA GLU A 382 -58.36 -5.82 24.61
C GLU A 382 -57.71 -4.43 24.59
N LEU A 383 -57.22 -3.94 25.73
CA LEU A 383 -56.51 -2.66 25.81
C LEU A 383 -55.20 -2.64 25.00
N LEU A 384 -54.44 -3.73 25.03
CA LEU A 384 -53.18 -3.83 24.29
C LEU A 384 -53.38 -4.07 22.79
N SER A 385 -54.57 -4.51 22.37
CA SER A 385 -54.87 -4.73 20.94
C SER A 385 -54.79 -3.45 20.10
N GLU A 386 -55.06 -2.28 20.71
CA GLU A 386 -54.90 -0.97 20.08
C GLU A 386 -53.41 -0.56 19.95
N LEU A 387 -52.53 -1.15 20.76
CA LEU A 387 -51.09 -0.91 20.80
C LEU A 387 -50.33 -1.99 20.03
N SER A 388 -50.52 -2.03 18.71
CA SER A 388 -49.80 -2.96 17.82
C SER A 388 -48.86 -2.21 16.89
N LEU A 389 -47.87 -2.92 16.32
CA LEU A 389 -46.98 -2.31 15.33
C LEU A 389 -47.78 -1.77 14.13
N SER A 390 -48.84 -2.48 13.71
CA SER A 390 -49.69 -2.07 12.61
C SER A 390 -50.46 -0.77 12.84
N THR A 391 -50.71 -0.38 14.11
CA THR A 391 -51.34 0.91 14.45
C THR A 391 -50.30 2.01 14.67
N ALA A 392 -49.14 1.66 15.24
CA ALA A 392 -48.08 2.63 15.56
C ALA A 392 -47.13 2.95 14.39
N TRP A 393 -47.06 2.09 13.38
CA TRP A 393 -46.13 2.23 12.26
C TRP A 393 -46.86 2.33 10.92
N ASN A 394 -46.60 3.40 10.17
CA ASN A 394 -47.18 3.60 8.85
C ASN A 394 -46.37 2.86 7.77
N GLY A 395 -46.75 1.61 7.49
CA GLY A 395 -46.13 0.79 6.44
C GLY A 395 -46.25 1.39 5.03
N GLY A 396 -47.27 2.21 4.77
CA GLY A 396 -47.40 2.93 3.50
C GLY A 396 -46.32 4.01 3.34
N THR A 397 -46.05 4.76 4.39
CA THR A 397 -44.95 5.75 4.42
C THR A 397 -43.59 5.06 4.30
N GLU A 398 -43.37 3.95 5.02
CA GLU A 398 -42.16 3.12 4.89
C GLU A 398 -41.94 2.70 3.42
N ALA A 399 -42.94 2.08 2.81
CA ALA A 399 -42.87 1.63 1.41
C ALA A 399 -42.60 2.77 0.44
N SER A 400 -43.28 3.91 0.59
CA SER A 400 -43.09 5.10 -0.26
C SER A 400 -41.70 5.73 -0.12
N THR A 401 -41.13 5.70 1.10
CA THR A 401 -39.79 6.21 1.38
C THR A 401 -38.73 5.30 0.75
N LEU A 402 -38.87 3.97 0.92
CA LEU A 402 -38.01 2.98 0.26
C LEU A 402 -38.07 3.10 -1.26
N ALA A 403 -39.26 3.22 -1.83
CA ALA A 403 -39.44 3.40 -3.27
C ALA A 403 -38.78 4.70 -3.78
N SER A 404 -38.86 5.78 -3.01
CA SER A 404 -38.20 7.05 -3.34
C SER A 404 -36.67 6.93 -3.31
N ALA A 405 -36.11 6.23 -2.32
CA ALA A 405 -34.69 5.98 -2.22
C ALA A 405 -34.18 5.11 -3.38
N SER A 406 -34.85 4.01 -3.69
CA SER A 406 -34.51 3.17 -4.85
C SER A 406 -34.69 3.91 -6.19
N GLY A 407 -35.70 4.78 -6.29
CA GLY A 407 -35.92 5.65 -7.44
C GLY A 407 -34.78 6.66 -7.64
N TYR A 408 -34.24 7.21 -6.55
CA TYR A 408 -33.04 8.05 -6.59
C TYR A 408 -31.81 7.28 -7.10
N THR A 409 -31.54 6.08 -6.56
CA THR A 409 -30.45 5.21 -7.02
C THR A 409 -30.57 4.86 -8.51
N THR A 410 -31.78 4.58 -8.97
CA THR A 410 -32.06 4.28 -10.38
C THR A 410 -31.68 5.47 -11.27
N LYS A 411 -32.15 6.68 -10.93
CA LYS A 411 -31.81 7.90 -11.67
C LYS A 411 -30.30 8.17 -11.68
N MET A 412 -29.62 7.97 -10.56
CA MET A 412 -28.17 8.15 -10.49
C MET A 412 -27.41 7.14 -11.35
N THR A 413 -27.90 5.90 -11.43
CA THR A 413 -27.36 4.85 -12.31
C THR A 413 -27.55 5.23 -13.78
N GLU A 414 -28.71 5.78 -14.16
CA GLU A 414 -28.97 6.27 -15.52
C GLU A 414 -28.03 7.44 -15.88
N ILE A 415 -27.83 8.39 -14.96
CA ILE A 415 -26.89 9.50 -15.13
C ILE A 415 -25.47 8.97 -15.32
N ALA A 416 -25.02 8.03 -14.49
CA ALA A 416 -23.71 7.41 -14.61
C ALA A 416 -23.54 6.69 -15.97
N GLY A 417 -24.58 6.00 -16.44
CA GLY A 417 -24.61 5.39 -17.77
C GLY A 417 -24.47 6.42 -18.89
N ASN A 418 -25.12 7.58 -18.78
CA ASN A 418 -24.99 8.66 -19.76
C ASN A 418 -23.60 9.32 -19.72
N LEU A 419 -23.01 9.48 -18.54
CA LEU A 419 -21.62 9.97 -18.39
C LEU A 419 -20.62 9.00 -19.03
N ASN A 420 -20.80 7.69 -18.85
CA ASN A 420 -19.96 6.69 -19.50
C ASN A 420 -20.05 6.76 -21.03
N LYS A 421 -21.26 6.92 -21.60
CA LYS A 421 -21.42 7.16 -23.05
C LYS A 421 -20.73 8.45 -23.50
N ALA A 422 -20.78 9.50 -22.69
CA ALA A 422 -20.06 10.75 -22.99
C ALA A 422 -18.54 10.53 -22.99
N ALA A 423 -18.01 9.73 -22.07
CA ALA A 423 -16.61 9.33 -22.06
C ALA A 423 -16.22 8.55 -23.32
N ASP A 424 -17.05 7.58 -23.75
CA ASP A 424 -16.83 6.85 -25.02
C ASP A 424 -16.78 7.80 -26.22
N ASN A 425 -17.67 8.80 -26.25
CA ASN A 425 -17.69 9.80 -27.32
C ASN A 425 -16.45 10.70 -27.33
N ILE A 426 -15.88 11.04 -26.16
CA ILE A 426 -14.62 11.80 -26.07
C ILE A 426 -13.50 11.04 -26.79
N VAL A 427 -13.36 9.74 -26.53
CA VAL A 427 -12.37 8.88 -27.18
C VAL A 427 -12.64 8.76 -28.69
N ALA A 428 -13.89 8.57 -29.09
CA ALA A 428 -14.25 8.37 -30.49
C ALA A 428 -14.02 9.63 -31.35
N ILE A 429 -14.31 10.82 -30.83
CA ILE A 429 -14.05 12.09 -31.53
C ILE A 429 -12.54 12.29 -31.72
N ASP A 430 -11.75 11.98 -30.70
CA ASP A 430 -10.29 12.09 -30.77
C ASP A 430 -9.69 11.17 -31.84
N GLN A 431 -10.06 9.89 -31.83
CA GLN A 431 -9.60 8.93 -32.84
C GLN A 431 -9.92 9.38 -34.27
N LYS A 432 -11.11 9.96 -34.49
CA LYS A 432 -11.48 10.54 -35.80
C LYS A 432 -10.64 11.77 -36.14
N GLY A 433 -10.35 12.64 -35.16
CA GLY A 433 -9.46 13.78 -35.33
C GLY A 433 -8.04 13.36 -35.72
N ALA A 434 -7.46 12.39 -35.02
CA ALA A 434 -6.13 11.85 -35.31
C ALA A 434 -6.02 11.23 -36.71
N GLN A 435 -7.09 10.62 -37.23
CA GLN A 435 -7.15 10.09 -38.61
C GLN A 435 -7.06 11.19 -39.69
N ILE A 436 -7.48 12.41 -39.39
CA ILE A 436 -7.36 13.56 -40.31
C ILE A 436 -5.89 13.96 -40.48
N PHE A 437 -5.06 13.79 -39.44
CA PHE A 437 -3.65 14.19 -39.45
C PHE A 437 -2.67 13.08 -39.86
N THR A 438 -3.10 11.82 -39.85
CA THR A 438 -2.29 10.67 -40.32
C THR A 438 -2.44 10.37 -41.81
N LYS A 439 -3.38 11.01 -42.51
CA LYS A 439 -3.47 11.01 -43.98
C LYS A 439 -2.66 12.17 -44.58
N LYS A 440 -1.33 12.07 -44.51
CA LYS A 440 -0.42 12.88 -45.35
C LYS A 440 0.65 11.99 -45.98
#